data_AF-A0A5Q4GIG9-F1
#
_entry.id   AF-A0A5Q4GIG9-F1
#
_cell.length_a   1.000
_cell.length_b   1.000
_cell.length_c   1.000
_cell.angle_alpha   90.00
_cell.angle_beta   90.00
_cell.angle_gamma   90.00
#
_symmetry.space_group_name_H-M   'P 1'
#
loop_
_entity.id
_entity.type
_entity.pdbx_description
1 polymer ?
#
loop_
_entity_poly.entity_id
_entity_poly.type
_entity_poly.pdbx_seq_one_letter_code
_entity_poly.pdbx_strand_id
1 'polypeptide(L)'
;MTSFVACSEADRDHTPISREQPAWPHAAMLLCLEGSVVLEFTVGSDGRVHDASVIEATHPGIFDRAAIAATQTWSYQPRCESGMAVEARQRTALDFRMKARERAHCLPGARLLEGEAIELVAALGILYSVLGEWQYRPQESDWRVMFESAMVPSFGGDLGQVERFHHEFVDRLVDMARYSSLDKHYLPMPLLGQLINPGPSTAAPDEATLSELRRNVWEWTEQVYAFGDWLTERYAALRSAVSLDPDLLDVLVHGFIGDPTRGVSAQSAFAAEILELTESLLGLLEDPTSPWQLQPEGIRFDHDSDQAQFMQLANHFAKLEYRAGNSHQQFWSRFVDYRP
;
A
#
# COMPACT_ATOMS: atom_id res chain seq x y z
N MET A 1 39.78 15.64 25.17
CA MET A 1 40.13 16.96 24.61
C MET A 1 38.97 17.38 23.72
N THR A 2 38.14 18.31 24.16
CA THR A 2 37.05 18.86 23.36
C THR A 2 37.68 19.73 22.27
N SER A 3 37.51 19.35 21.01
CA SER A 3 38.03 20.10 19.86
C SER A 3 37.08 21.27 19.59
N PHE A 4 37.55 22.50 19.74
CA PHE A 4 36.76 23.70 19.46
C PHE A 4 36.89 24.09 17.99
N VAL A 5 35.77 24.44 17.35
CA VAL A 5 35.73 24.95 15.97
C VAL A 5 35.75 26.48 16.02
N ALA A 6 36.80 27.09 15.49
CA ALA A 6 36.88 28.56 15.35
C ALA A 6 36.00 29.02 14.18
N CYS A 7 35.29 30.15 14.32
CA CYS A 7 34.33 30.58 13.29
C CYS A 7 34.42 32.05 12.83
N SER A 8 34.63 33.04 13.72
CA SER A 8 34.93 34.45 13.38
C SER A 8 35.12 35.34 14.62
N GLU A 9 35.85 36.47 14.51
CA GLU A 9 36.09 37.41 15.63
C GLU A 9 34.84 38.14 16.17
N ALA A 10 33.76 38.21 15.38
CA ALA A 10 32.51 38.84 15.78
C ALA A 10 31.43 37.82 16.15
N ASP A 11 30.69 38.10 17.23
CA ASP A 11 29.52 37.35 17.64
C ASP A 11 28.43 37.45 16.57
N ARG A 12 27.80 36.32 16.25
CA ARG A 12 26.68 36.26 15.29
C ARG A 12 25.84 35.02 15.50
N ASP A 13 24.57 35.12 15.16
CA ASP A 13 23.67 33.96 15.16
C ASP A 13 23.95 33.04 13.97
N HIS A 14 23.45 31.81 14.04
CA HIS A 14 23.55 30.87 12.93
C HIS A 14 22.70 31.33 11.73
N THR A 15 23.16 31.03 10.52
CA THR A 15 22.47 31.41 9.27
C THR A 15 22.35 30.21 8.34
N PRO A 16 21.22 30.04 7.63
CA PRO A 16 21.02 28.88 6.77
C PRO A 16 21.95 28.92 5.55
N ILE A 17 22.61 27.80 5.26
CA ILE A 17 23.39 27.58 4.02
C ILE A 17 22.53 26.82 3.02
N SER A 18 21.97 25.68 3.44
CA SER A 18 21.05 24.88 2.62
C SER A 18 19.85 24.45 3.44
N ARG A 19 18.66 24.65 2.86
CA ARG A 19 17.38 24.21 3.41
C ARG A 19 16.54 23.56 2.32
N GLU A 20 16.77 22.26 2.14
CA GLU A 20 15.96 21.47 1.21
C GLU A 20 14.50 21.43 1.68
N GLN A 21 13.58 21.51 0.71
CA GLN A 21 12.16 21.38 1.01
C GLN A 21 11.81 19.92 1.31
N PRO A 22 10.87 19.68 2.24
CA PRO A 22 10.42 18.33 2.50
C PRO A 22 9.75 17.72 1.28
N ALA A 23 9.97 16.42 1.09
CA ALA A 23 9.18 15.63 0.16
C ALA A 23 7.72 15.66 0.61
N TRP A 24 6.79 15.81 -0.34
CA TRP A 24 5.37 15.81 -0.02
C TRP A 24 4.91 14.39 0.28
N PRO A 25 4.34 14.10 1.47
CA PRO A 25 3.85 12.75 1.77
C PRO A 25 2.80 12.32 0.75
N HIS A 26 2.97 11.15 0.12
CA HIS A 26 2.09 10.73 -0.97
C HIS A 26 0.61 10.67 -0.54
N ALA A 27 0.31 10.21 0.67
CA ALA A 27 -1.04 10.22 1.23
C ALA A 27 -1.62 11.64 1.29
N ALA A 28 -0.87 12.61 1.80
CA ALA A 28 -1.29 14.02 1.83
C ALA A 28 -1.51 14.60 0.42
N MET A 29 -0.73 14.14 -0.57
CA MET A 29 -0.90 14.54 -1.97
C MET A 29 -2.21 14.03 -2.56
N LEU A 30 -2.53 12.75 -2.37
CA LEU A 30 -3.79 12.15 -2.85
C LEU A 30 -5.01 12.82 -2.21
N LEU A 31 -4.90 13.16 -0.93
CA LEU A 31 -5.98 13.73 -0.13
C LEU A 31 -6.05 15.25 -0.18
N CYS A 32 -5.22 15.90 -1.01
CA CYS A 32 -5.20 17.35 -1.14
C CYS A 32 -4.94 18.10 0.19
N LEU A 33 -4.30 17.46 1.17
CA LEU A 33 -4.07 18.03 2.49
C LEU A 33 -2.92 19.03 2.42
N GLU A 34 -3.15 20.23 2.93
CA GLU A 34 -2.14 21.26 3.17
C GLU A 34 -1.98 21.44 4.68
N GLY A 35 -0.88 22.05 5.12
CA GLY A 35 -0.70 22.32 6.53
C GLY A 35 0.65 22.92 6.87
N SER A 36 0.95 22.98 8.15
CA SER A 36 2.27 23.37 8.65
C SER A 36 2.74 22.44 9.76
N VAL A 37 4.05 22.33 9.88
CA VAL A 37 4.74 21.61 10.95
C VAL A 37 5.73 22.57 11.60
N VAL A 38 5.61 22.77 12.90
CA VAL A 38 6.57 23.52 13.71
C VAL A 38 7.56 22.54 14.31
N LEU A 39 8.81 22.68 13.90
CA LEU A 39 9.93 21.87 14.35
C LEU A 39 10.77 22.65 15.36
N GLU A 40 11.38 21.91 16.28
CA GLU A 40 12.48 22.37 17.12
C GLU A 40 13.68 21.47 16.89
N PHE A 41 14.85 22.07 16.70
CA PHE A 41 16.10 21.37 16.43
C PHE A 41 17.29 22.16 16.94
N THR A 42 18.45 21.51 17.02
CA THR A 42 19.72 22.13 17.40
C THR A 42 20.64 22.21 16.20
N VAL A 43 21.21 23.40 15.96
CA VAL A 43 22.32 23.60 15.03
C VAL A 43 23.61 23.39 15.82
N GLY A 44 24.37 22.36 15.45
CA GLY A 44 25.64 22.01 16.06
C GLY A 44 26.73 23.05 15.74
N SER A 45 27.83 23.01 16.49
CA SER A 45 29.02 23.85 16.21
C SER A 45 29.68 23.56 14.87
N ASP A 46 29.37 22.41 14.25
CA ASP A 46 29.80 22.03 12.90
C ASP A 46 28.84 22.52 11.79
N GLY A 47 27.74 23.17 12.17
CA GLY A 47 26.71 23.66 11.26
C GLY A 47 25.69 22.60 10.82
N ARG A 48 25.76 21.37 11.34
CA ARG A 48 24.76 20.33 11.06
C ARG A 48 23.59 20.40 12.03
N VAL A 49 22.43 19.91 11.59
CA VAL A 49 21.24 19.81 12.44
C VAL A 49 21.18 18.47 13.15
N HIS A 50 20.84 18.48 14.44
CA HIS A 50 20.52 17.30 15.23
C HIS A 50 19.33 17.57 16.17
N ASP A 51 18.83 16.52 16.83
CA ASP A 51 17.71 16.57 17.78
C ASP A 51 16.43 17.22 17.23
N ALA A 52 16.17 17.04 15.93
CA ALA A 52 14.96 17.55 15.29
C ALA A 52 13.72 16.81 15.79
N SER A 53 12.73 17.57 16.26
CA SER A 53 11.46 17.07 16.77
C SER A 53 10.30 17.98 16.39
N VAL A 54 9.11 17.40 16.21
CA VAL A 54 7.87 18.16 15.98
C VAL A 54 7.32 18.63 17.31
N ILE A 55 6.99 19.92 17.39
CA ILE A 55 6.36 20.55 18.55
C ILE A 55 4.87 20.81 18.31
N GLU A 56 4.50 21.11 17.06
CA GLU A 56 3.13 21.39 16.65
C GLU A 56 2.94 21.02 15.17
N ALA A 57 1.78 20.50 14.80
CA ALA A 57 1.44 20.20 13.42
C ALA A 57 -0.05 20.42 13.18
N THR A 58 -0.42 20.93 11.99
CA THR A 58 -1.83 21.06 11.58
C THR A 58 -2.52 19.70 11.51
N HIS A 59 -1.79 18.67 11.04
CA HIS A 59 -2.28 17.30 10.95
C HIS A 59 -1.21 16.36 11.55
N PRO A 60 -1.27 16.10 12.86
CA PRO A 60 -0.28 15.27 13.55
C PRO A 60 -0.06 13.93 12.86
N GLY A 61 1.20 13.56 12.64
CA GLY A 61 1.60 12.30 12.00
C GLY A 61 1.55 12.29 10.46
N ILE A 62 0.88 13.25 9.79
CA ILE A 62 0.79 13.26 8.32
C ILE A 62 2.07 13.83 7.69
N PHE A 63 2.56 14.97 8.18
CA PHE A 63 3.71 15.69 7.61
C PHE A 63 4.99 15.54 8.44
N ASP A 64 4.86 15.06 9.66
CA ASP A 64 5.88 15.09 10.71
C ASP A 64 7.18 14.41 10.27
N ARG A 65 7.08 13.19 9.71
CA ARG A 65 8.25 12.43 9.25
C ARG A 65 8.97 13.13 8.09
N ALA A 66 8.22 13.65 7.12
CA ALA A 66 8.79 14.35 5.98
C ALA A 66 9.48 15.65 6.41
N ALA A 67 8.88 16.37 7.37
CA ALA A 67 9.44 17.57 7.96
C ALA A 67 10.76 17.26 8.71
N ILE A 68 10.77 16.26 9.59
CA ILE A 68 11.97 15.84 10.33
C ILE A 68 13.08 15.42 9.36
N ALA A 69 12.77 14.55 8.39
CA ALA A 69 13.74 14.02 7.44
C ALA A 69 14.40 15.15 6.62
N ALA A 70 13.63 16.13 6.17
CA ALA A 70 14.16 17.28 5.44
C ALA A 70 15.04 18.16 6.32
N THR A 71 14.61 18.42 7.56
CA THR A 71 15.38 19.25 8.50
C THR A 71 16.71 18.62 8.88
N GLN A 72 16.81 17.30 8.90
CA GLN A 72 18.07 16.59 9.12
C GLN A 72 19.08 16.77 7.97
N THR A 73 18.64 17.12 6.75
CA THR A 73 19.56 17.41 5.63
C THR A 73 20.04 18.86 5.60
N TRP A 74 19.48 19.73 6.45
CA TRP A 74 19.83 21.15 6.46
C TRP A 74 21.24 21.40 6.97
N SER A 75 21.84 22.45 6.42
CA SER A 75 23.14 22.94 6.87
C SER A 75 23.09 24.44 7.14
N TYR A 76 23.81 24.84 8.17
CA TYR A 76 23.88 26.19 8.68
C TYR A 76 25.32 26.61 8.83
N GLN A 77 25.55 27.91 8.75
CA GLN A 77 26.72 28.49 9.36
C GLN A 77 26.47 28.56 10.86
N PRO A 78 27.33 27.99 11.71
CA PRO A 78 27.07 27.89 13.15
C PRO A 78 27.07 29.27 13.81
N ARG A 79 26.42 29.36 14.96
CA ARG A 79 26.44 30.54 15.83
C ARG A 79 27.87 30.74 16.35
N CYS A 80 28.35 31.97 16.31
CA CYS A 80 29.65 32.35 16.85
C CYS A 80 29.47 33.17 18.12
N GLU A 81 30.18 32.76 19.18
CA GLU A 81 30.32 33.54 20.40
C GLU A 81 31.81 33.57 20.80
N SER A 82 32.36 34.78 20.96
CA SER A 82 33.75 35.00 21.37
C SER A 82 34.77 34.23 20.53
N GLY A 83 34.58 34.17 19.21
CA GLY A 83 35.48 33.44 18.31
C GLY A 83 35.18 31.96 18.12
N MET A 84 34.28 31.38 18.93
CA MET A 84 34.00 29.95 18.99
C MET A 84 32.62 29.62 18.44
N ALA A 85 32.53 28.56 17.64
CA ALA A 85 31.26 28.02 17.22
C ALA A 85 30.56 27.34 18.41
N VAL A 86 29.31 27.72 18.66
CA VAL A 86 28.48 27.17 19.73
C VAL A 86 27.18 26.61 19.18
N GLU A 87 26.61 25.65 19.89
CA GLU A 87 25.30 25.10 19.53
C GLU A 87 24.18 26.12 19.74
N ALA A 88 23.16 26.07 18.89
CA ALA A 88 22.02 26.96 18.98
C ALA A 88 20.71 26.20 18.72
N ARG A 89 19.74 26.33 19.62
CA ARG A 89 18.40 25.76 19.45
C ARG A 89 17.53 26.72 18.64
N GLN A 90 16.85 26.19 17.63
CA GLN A 90 15.97 26.95 16.74
C GLN A 90 14.60 26.28 16.63
N ARG A 91 13.56 27.12 16.50
CA ARG A 91 12.23 26.70 16.07
C ARG A 91 11.92 27.21 14.68
N THR A 92 11.23 26.42 13.87
CA THR A 92 10.88 26.80 12.50
C THR A 92 9.60 26.13 12.06
N ALA A 93 8.72 26.91 11.44
CA ALA A 93 7.56 26.38 10.74
C ALA A 93 7.94 26.00 9.30
N LEU A 94 7.53 24.81 8.88
CA LEU A 94 7.52 24.35 7.50
C LEU A 94 6.09 24.31 7.01
N ASP A 95 5.82 25.04 5.92
CA ASP A 95 4.53 25.07 5.26
C ASP A 95 4.50 24.04 4.12
N PHE A 96 3.49 23.17 4.13
CA PHE A 96 3.12 22.27 3.04
C PHE A 96 1.99 22.94 2.26
N ARG A 97 2.32 23.57 1.13
CA ARG A 97 1.35 24.18 0.19
C ARG A 97 1.41 23.57 -1.19
N MET A 98 0.26 23.14 -1.69
CA MET A 98 0.12 22.42 -2.93
C MET A 98 -0.06 23.39 -4.09
N LYS A 99 0.75 23.24 -5.15
CA LYS A 99 0.61 24.08 -6.33
C LYS A 99 -0.69 23.72 -7.05
N ALA A 100 -1.28 24.68 -7.76
CA ALA A 100 -2.55 24.49 -8.47
C ALA A 100 -2.53 23.27 -9.45
N ARG A 101 -1.38 22.99 -10.08
CA ARG A 101 -1.20 21.83 -10.97
C ARG A 101 -1.21 20.49 -10.22
N GLU A 102 -0.76 20.47 -8.97
CA GLU A 102 -0.69 19.24 -8.15
C GLU A 102 -2.09 18.90 -7.64
N ARG A 103 -2.91 19.91 -7.31
CA ARG A 103 -4.32 19.75 -6.92
C ARG A 103 -5.20 19.02 -7.95
N ALA A 104 -4.81 19.01 -9.22
CA ALA A 104 -5.52 18.27 -10.26
C ALA A 104 -5.44 16.74 -10.08
N HIS A 105 -4.50 16.24 -9.27
CA HIS A 105 -4.28 14.81 -9.03
C HIS A 105 -4.93 14.32 -7.72
N CYS A 106 -5.63 15.19 -6.99
CA CYS A 106 -6.30 14.81 -5.76
C CYS A 106 -7.50 13.91 -6.03
N LEU A 107 -7.81 13.08 -5.05
CA LEU A 107 -9.02 12.27 -5.05
C LEU A 107 -10.26 13.17 -5.17
N PRO A 108 -11.24 12.82 -6.01
CA PRO A 108 -12.52 13.49 -6.06
C PRO A 108 -13.12 13.57 -4.65
N GLY A 109 -13.62 14.75 -4.26
CA GLY A 109 -14.21 14.95 -2.94
C GLY A 109 -13.21 15.17 -1.79
N ALA A 110 -11.89 15.05 -2.01
CA ALA A 110 -10.89 15.27 -0.95
C ALA A 110 -10.98 16.65 -0.27
N ARG A 111 -11.50 17.65 -0.99
CA ARG A 111 -11.83 18.98 -0.43
C ARG A 111 -12.86 19.00 0.70
N LEU A 112 -13.59 17.89 0.89
CA LEU A 112 -14.62 17.72 1.93
C LEU A 112 -14.01 17.21 3.24
N LEU A 113 -12.74 16.81 3.23
CA LEU A 113 -12.04 16.34 4.42
C LEU A 113 -11.70 17.51 5.33
N GLU A 114 -12.32 17.53 6.51
CA GLU A 114 -12.08 18.51 7.56
C GLU A 114 -12.10 17.82 8.94
N GLY A 115 -11.36 18.38 9.90
CA GLY A 115 -11.38 17.92 11.31
C GLY A 115 -11.12 16.42 11.47
N GLU A 116 -11.97 15.75 12.25
CA GLU A 116 -11.87 14.30 12.56
C GLU A 116 -11.88 13.40 11.31
N ALA A 117 -12.42 13.85 10.17
CA ALA A 117 -12.38 13.06 8.94
C ALA A 117 -10.95 12.93 8.39
N ILE A 118 -10.11 13.96 8.57
CA ILE A 118 -8.69 13.90 8.19
C ILE A 118 -7.95 12.91 9.10
N GLU A 119 -8.26 12.93 10.40
CA GLU A 119 -7.68 12.03 11.38
C GLU A 119 -8.07 10.57 11.10
N LEU A 120 -9.33 10.32 10.75
CA LEU A 120 -9.80 9.00 10.32
C LEU A 120 -9.01 8.51 9.11
N VAL A 121 -8.83 9.35 8.11
CA VAL A 121 -8.07 8.98 6.90
C VAL A 121 -6.61 8.66 7.24
N ALA A 122 -5.99 9.37 8.17
CA ALA A 122 -4.65 9.05 8.64
C ALA A 122 -4.61 7.68 9.37
N ALA A 123 -5.59 7.41 10.24
CA ALA A 123 -5.72 6.13 10.94
C ALA A 123 -5.93 4.96 9.98
N LEU A 124 -6.82 5.12 8.99
CA LEU A 124 -7.01 4.16 7.91
C LEU A 124 -5.72 3.98 7.11
N GLY A 125 -5.01 5.05 6.79
CA GLY A 125 -3.70 4.99 6.15
C GLY A 125 -2.74 4.05 6.90
N ILE A 126 -2.66 4.15 8.23
CA ILE A 126 -1.85 3.26 9.06
C ILE A 126 -2.35 1.81 8.98
N LEU A 127 -3.64 1.57 9.20
CA LEU A 127 -4.24 0.23 9.11
C LEU A 127 -3.87 -0.47 7.81
N TYR A 128 -4.09 0.23 6.69
CA TYR A 128 -3.81 -0.27 5.35
C TYR A 128 -2.31 -0.41 5.08
N SER A 129 -1.45 0.43 5.68
CA SER A 129 0.01 0.26 5.66
C SER A 129 0.44 -1.07 6.28
N VAL A 130 -0.10 -1.37 7.47
CA VAL A 130 0.27 -2.58 8.22
C VAL A 130 -0.27 -3.83 7.52
N LEU A 131 -1.48 -3.77 6.95
CA LEU A 131 -2.01 -4.85 6.11
C LEU A 131 -1.05 -5.18 4.94
N GLY A 132 -0.50 -4.16 4.28
CA GLY A 132 0.48 -4.34 3.21
C GLY A 132 1.74 -5.08 3.67
N GLU A 133 2.32 -4.68 4.79
CA GLU A 133 3.51 -5.34 5.36
C GLU A 133 3.21 -6.78 5.82
N TRP A 134 2.02 -7.02 6.41
CA TRP A 134 1.59 -8.35 6.83
C TRP A 134 1.67 -9.37 5.70
N GLN A 135 1.20 -8.99 4.51
CA GLN A 135 1.16 -9.88 3.35
C GLN A 135 2.56 -10.28 2.85
N TYR A 136 3.58 -9.46 3.09
CA TYR A 136 4.94 -9.73 2.63
C TYR A 136 5.86 -10.36 3.67
N ARG A 137 5.69 -10.01 4.95
CA ARG A 137 6.60 -10.46 6.01
C ARG A 137 5.87 -11.10 7.20
N PRO A 138 4.99 -12.09 6.98
CA PRO A 138 4.12 -12.65 8.03
C PRO A 138 4.85 -13.38 9.19
N GLN A 139 6.18 -13.47 9.14
CA GLN A 139 7.02 -14.13 10.15
C GLN A 139 7.75 -13.17 11.10
N GLU A 140 7.80 -11.86 10.81
CA GLU A 140 8.40 -10.87 11.71
C GLU A 140 7.48 -10.58 12.92
N SER A 141 8.03 -10.36 14.12
CA SER A 141 7.23 -10.19 15.35
C SER A 141 6.61 -8.80 15.47
N ASP A 142 7.28 -7.77 14.96
CA ASP A 142 6.98 -6.39 15.30
C ASP A 142 5.71 -5.89 14.61
N TRP A 143 5.43 -6.35 13.38
CA TRP A 143 4.19 -5.98 12.69
C TRP A 143 2.95 -6.63 13.33
N ARG A 144 3.06 -7.79 14.00
CA ARG A 144 1.89 -8.43 14.64
C ARG A 144 1.28 -7.53 15.68
N VAL A 145 2.13 -6.96 16.52
CA VAL A 145 1.73 -6.02 17.57
C VAL A 145 1.17 -4.74 16.97
N MET A 146 1.79 -4.22 15.89
CA MET A 146 1.27 -3.05 15.18
C MET A 146 -0.09 -3.32 14.53
N PHE A 147 -0.29 -4.50 13.95
CA PHE A 147 -1.52 -4.89 13.29
C PHE A 147 -2.64 -5.04 14.31
N GLU A 148 -2.41 -5.78 15.41
CA GLU A 148 -3.37 -5.90 16.51
C GLU A 148 -3.77 -4.53 17.08
N SER A 149 -2.81 -3.60 17.18
CA SER A 149 -3.08 -2.23 17.65
C SER A 149 -3.88 -1.42 16.62
N ALA A 150 -3.51 -1.50 15.33
CA ALA A 150 -4.20 -0.81 14.24
C ALA A 150 -5.61 -1.35 13.99
N MET A 151 -5.89 -2.58 14.41
CA MET A 151 -7.21 -3.21 14.33
C MET A 151 -8.19 -2.76 15.43
N VAL A 152 -7.78 -1.88 16.36
CA VAL A 152 -8.67 -1.32 17.38
C VAL A 152 -9.30 -0.01 16.89
N PRO A 153 -10.63 0.06 16.67
CA PRO A 153 -11.28 1.30 16.27
C PRO A 153 -11.18 2.37 17.36
N SER A 154 -11.00 3.62 16.94
CA SER A 154 -10.72 4.76 17.80
C SER A 154 -11.73 5.92 17.67
N PHE A 155 -12.58 5.90 16.64
CA PHE A 155 -13.54 6.98 16.36
C PHE A 155 -14.97 6.66 16.84
N GLY A 156 -15.70 7.72 17.20
CA GLY A 156 -17.12 7.68 17.58
C GLY A 156 -18.05 8.09 16.43
N GLY A 157 -19.36 8.00 16.67
CA GLY A 157 -20.39 8.49 15.73
C GLY A 157 -20.28 7.85 14.34
N ASP A 158 -20.57 8.64 13.31
CA ASP A 158 -20.57 8.18 11.92
C ASP A 158 -19.16 7.83 11.41
N LEU A 159 -18.13 8.61 11.78
CA LEU A 159 -16.74 8.31 11.42
C LEU A 159 -16.28 6.98 12.03
N GLY A 160 -16.69 6.68 13.26
CA GLY A 160 -16.46 5.37 13.88
C GLY A 160 -17.18 4.22 13.18
N GLN A 161 -18.34 4.46 12.56
CA GLN A 161 -19.01 3.45 11.74
C GLN A 161 -18.21 3.17 10.46
N VAL A 162 -17.65 4.21 9.84
CA VAL A 162 -16.79 4.08 8.66
C VAL A 162 -15.48 3.36 9.01
N GLU A 163 -14.83 3.72 10.12
CA GLU A 163 -13.62 3.03 10.60
C GLU A 163 -13.87 1.54 10.80
N ARG A 164 -14.93 1.16 11.54
CA ARG A 164 -15.30 -0.24 11.75
C ARG A 164 -15.55 -0.99 10.44
N PHE A 165 -16.18 -0.34 9.46
CA PHE A 165 -16.36 -0.93 8.13
C PHE A 165 -15.01 -1.29 7.49
N HIS A 166 -14.00 -0.43 7.56
CA HIS A 166 -12.67 -0.74 7.04
C HIS A 166 -11.97 -1.85 7.83
N HIS A 167 -12.10 -1.88 9.16
CA HIS A 167 -11.53 -2.95 9.97
C HIS A 167 -12.16 -4.31 9.61
N GLU A 168 -13.49 -4.37 9.48
CA GLU A 168 -14.20 -5.58 9.04
C GLU A 168 -13.77 -6.03 7.63
N PHE A 169 -13.54 -5.08 6.72
CA PHE A 169 -12.99 -5.36 5.39
C PHE A 169 -11.61 -5.99 5.48
N VAL A 170 -10.71 -5.39 6.26
CA VAL A 170 -9.33 -5.87 6.45
C VAL A 170 -9.32 -7.25 7.09
N ASP A 171 -10.09 -7.46 8.16
CA ASP A 171 -10.21 -8.77 8.82
C ASP A 171 -10.66 -9.84 7.83
N ARG A 172 -11.70 -9.56 7.06
CA ARG A 172 -12.23 -10.53 6.11
C ARG A 172 -11.30 -10.81 4.94
N LEU A 173 -10.54 -9.81 4.50
CA LEU A 173 -9.48 -9.98 3.51
C LEU A 173 -8.35 -10.88 4.05
N VAL A 174 -7.92 -10.66 5.29
CA VAL A 174 -6.91 -11.47 5.97
C VAL A 174 -7.39 -12.90 6.15
N ASP A 175 -8.63 -13.12 6.57
CA ASP A 175 -9.24 -14.44 6.71
C ASP A 175 -9.27 -15.18 5.36
N MET A 176 -9.73 -14.51 4.30
CA MET A 176 -9.74 -15.07 2.95
C MET A 176 -8.32 -15.44 2.47
N ALA A 177 -7.34 -14.59 2.74
CA ALA A 177 -5.94 -14.83 2.39
C ALA A 177 -5.35 -16.02 3.17
N ARG A 178 -5.59 -16.10 4.48
CA ARG A 178 -5.13 -17.24 5.32
C ARG A 178 -5.76 -18.55 4.88
N TYR A 179 -7.08 -18.56 4.66
CA TYR A 179 -7.80 -19.73 4.19
C TYR A 179 -7.28 -20.22 2.83
N SER A 180 -7.00 -19.27 1.92
CA SER A 180 -6.50 -19.58 0.58
C SER A 180 -5.03 -20.04 0.53
N SER A 181 -4.17 -19.54 1.43
CA SER A 181 -2.71 -19.75 1.39
C SER A 181 -2.17 -20.76 2.39
N LEU A 182 -2.73 -20.85 3.59
CA LEU A 182 -2.18 -21.66 4.69
C LEU A 182 -2.99 -22.93 4.93
N ASP A 183 -4.31 -22.84 4.89
CA ASP A 183 -5.17 -23.96 5.30
C ASP A 183 -5.55 -24.87 4.13
N LYS A 184 -5.77 -24.32 2.93
CA LYS A 184 -6.38 -25.09 1.83
C LYS A 184 -5.76 -24.94 0.43
N HIS A 185 -4.75 -24.10 0.24
CA HIS A 185 -3.99 -23.98 -1.02
C HIS A 185 -4.85 -23.76 -2.29
N TYR A 186 -5.94 -23.02 -2.19
CA TYR A 186 -6.88 -22.83 -3.30
C TYR A 186 -6.46 -21.79 -4.33
N LEU A 187 -5.43 -20.99 -4.04
CA LEU A 187 -4.87 -20.08 -5.04
C LEU A 187 -4.46 -20.91 -6.25
N PRO A 188 -5.02 -20.68 -7.45
CA PRO A 188 -4.68 -21.49 -8.62
C PRO A 188 -3.23 -21.28 -9.05
N MET A 189 -2.64 -20.13 -8.68
CA MET A 189 -1.33 -19.67 -9.14
C MET A 189 -0.18 -20.68 -8.97
N PRO A 190 0.04 -21.35 -7.82
CA PRO A 190 1.11 -22.33 -7.70
C PRO A 190 0.92 -23.55 -8.62
N LEU A 191 -0.33 -24.02 -8.78
CA LEU A 191 -0.64 -25.16 -9.66
C LEU A 191 -0.57 -24.75 -11.14
N LEU A 192 -1.06 -23.56 -11.49
CA LEU A 192 -0.86 -22.96 -12.82
C LEU A 192 0.62 -22.80 -13.16
N GLY A 193 1.42 -22.31 -12.21
CA GLY A 193 2.86 -22.17 -12.38
C GLY A 193 3.55 -23.51 -12.63
N GLN A 194 3.15 -24.56 -11.90
CA GLN A 194 3.64 -25.93 -12.13
C GLN A 194 3.25 -26.48 -13.51
N LEU A 195 2.05 -26.18 -14.00
CA LEU A 195 1.58 -26.60 -15.33
C LEU A 195 2.30 -25.84 -16.45
N ILE A 196 2.48 -24.53 -16.28
CA ILE A 196 3.08 -23.65 -17.29
C ILE A 196 4.60 -23.86 -17.36
N ASN A 197 5.26 -23.97 -16.21
CA ASN A 197 6.70 -24.14 -16.07
C ASN A 197 7.03 -25.34 -15.16
N PRO A 198 6.84 -26.57 -15.66
CA PRO A 198 7.11 -27.78 -14.90
C PRO A 198 8.61 -27.89 -14.59
N GLY A 199 8.95 -28.12 -13.32
CA GLY A 199 10.31 -28.44 -12.91
C GLY A 199 10.77 -29.81 -13.43
N PRO A 200 12.08 -30.12 -13.37
CA PRO A 200 12.67 -31.33 -13.96
C PRO A 200 12.17 -32.66 -13.38
N SER A 201 11.47 -32.65 -12.24
CA SER A 201 10.86 -33.83 -11.60
C SER A 201 9.34 -33.84 -11.66
N THR A 202 8.71 -32.96 -12.44
CA THR A 202 7.26 -32.84 -12.52
C THR A 202 6.71 -33.95 -13.40
N ALA A 203 5.71 -34.69 -12.92
CA ALA A 203 4.98 -35.65 -13.73
C ALA A 203 4.00 -34.92 -14.65
N ALA A 204 3.64 -35.52 -15.79
CA ALA A 204 2.55 -34.99 -16.61
C ALA A 204 1.27 -34.93 -15.76
N PRO A 205 0.53 -33.82 -15.79
CA PRO A 205 -0.71 -33.71 -15.04
C PRO A 205 -1.69 -34.77 -15.55
N ASP A 206 -2.24 -35.55 -14.62
CA ASP A 206 -3.27 -36.53 -14.89
C ASP A 206 -4.68 -35.94 -14.68
N GLU A 207 -5.71 -36.73 -14.97
CA GLU A 207 -7.11 -36.32 -14.80
C GLU A 207 -7.41 -35.88 -13.36
N ALA A 208 -6.76 -36.49 -12.35
CA ALA A 208 -6.91 -36.10 -10.96
C ALA A 208 -6.31 -34.70 -10.70
N THR A 209 -5.14 -34.40 -11.27
CA THR A 209 -4.49 -33.09 -11.18
C THR A 209 -5.34 -31.99 -11.80
N LEU A 210 -5.89 -32.23 -13.00
CA LEU A 210 -6.76 -31.27 -13.68
C LEU A 210 -8.09 -31.07 -12.92
N SER A 211 -8.67 -32.15 -12.40
CA SER A 211 -9.87 -32.10 -11.55
C SER A 211 -9.65 -31.32 -10.26
N GLU A 212 -8.48 -31.45 -9.63
CA GLU A 212 -8.09 -30.67 -8.47
C GLU A 212 -7.93 -29.18 -8.80
N LEU A 213 -7.28 -28.84 -9.91
CA LEU A 213 -7.17 -27.44 -10.36
C LEU A 213 -8.56 -26.83 -10.55
N ARG A 214 -9.45 -27.53 -11.24
CA ARG A 214 -10.83 -27.09 -11.48
C ARG A 214 -11.58 -26.84 -10.17
N ARG A 215 -11.46 -27.76 -9.21
CA ARG A 215 -12.05 -27.59 -7.87
C ARG A 215 -11.48 -26.38 -7.15
N ASN A 216 -10.16 -26.21 -7.13
CA ASN A 216 -9.51 -25.09 -6.43
C ASN A 216 -9.91 -23.74 -7.03
N VAL A 217 -9.97 -23.65 -8.37
CA VAL A 217 -10.41 -22.46 -9.09
C VAL A 217 -11.85 -22.14 -8.74
N TRP A 218 -12.74 -23.13 -8.78
CA TRP A 218 -14.13 -22.95 -8.40
C TRP A 218 -14.27 -22.49 -6.93
N GLU A 219 -13.61 -23.15 -5.98
CA GLU A 219 -13.66 -22.78 -4.56
C GLU A 219 -13.10 -21.38 -4.29
N TRP A 220 -12.06 -20.96 -5.02
CA TRP A 220 -11.53 -19.61 -4.94
C TRP A 220 -12.48 -18.59 -5.59
N THR A 221 -13.09 -18.92 -6.72
CA THR A 221 -14.10 -18.10 -7.41
C THR A 221 -15.28 -17.82 -6.47
N GLU A 222 -15.84 -18.85 -5.86
CA GLU A 222 -16.96 -18.73 -4.93
C GLU A 222 -16.63 -17.82 -3.74
N GLN A 223 -15.42 -17.94 -3.17
CA GLN A 223 -14.98 -17.06 -2.08
C GLN A 223 -14.86 -15.60 -2.51
N VAL A 224 -14.28 -15.37 -3.69
CA VAL A 224 -14.08 -14.04 -4.25
C VAL A 224 -15.44 -13.37 -4.53
N TYR A 225 -16.41 -14.12 -5.06
CA TYR A 225 -17.78 -13.64 -5.24
C TYR A 225 -18.52 -13.40 -3.92
N ALA A 226 -18.47 -14.35 -2.99
CA ALA A 226 -19.06 -14.19 -1.67
C ALA A 226 -18.47 -13.00 -0.89
N PHE A 227 -17.18 -12.71 -1.08
CA PHE A 227 -16.54 -11.52 -0.51
C PHE A 227 -17.11 -10.23 -1.10
N GLY A 228 -17.23 -10.14 -2.43
CA GLY A 228 -17.79 -8.94 -3.07
C GLY A 228 -19.25 -8.70 -2.74
N ASP A 229 -20.07 -9.75 -2.74
CA ASP A 229 -21.49 -9.66 -2.36
C ASP A 229 -21.63 -9.15 -0.93
N TRP A 230 -20.86 -9.74 0.01
CA TRP A 230 -20.79 -9.24 1.38
C TRP A 230 -20.37 -7.78 1.45
N LEU A 231 -19.36 -7.37 0.68
CA LEU A 231 -18.86 -6.00 0.69
C LEU A 231 -19.92 -5.01 0.19
N THR A 232 -20.63 -5.36 -0.89
CA THR A 232 -21.73 -4.55 -1.43
C THR A 232 -22.86 -4.41 -0.41
N GLU A 233 -23.30 -5.51 0.19
CA GLU A 233 -24.35 -5.51 1.23
C GLU A 233 -23.91 -4.68 2.45
N ARG A 234 -22.67 -4.87 2.89
CA ARG A 234 -22.14 -4.19 4.07
C ARG A 234 -21.99 -2.69 3.85
N TYR A 235 -21.57 -2.28 2.66
CA TYR A 235 -21.51 -0.88 2.28
C TYR A 235 -22.90 -0.24 2.20
N ALA A 236 -23.89 -0.94 1.63
CA ALA A 236 -25.27 -0.47 1.60
C ALA A 236 -25.84 -0.25 3.02
N ALA A 237 -25.51 -1.16 3.95
CA ALA A 237 -25.87 -1.03 5.36
C ALA A 237 -25.19 0.19 6.00
N LEU A 238 -23.89 0.40 5.77
CA LEU A 238 -23.15 1.57 6.26
C LEU A 238 -23.78 2.87 5.75
N ARG A 239 -24.01 2.98 4.43
CA ARG A 239 -24.60 4.14 3.79
C ARG A 239 -25.99 4.49 4.35
N SER A 240 -26.73 3.49 4.79
CA SER A 240 -28.06 3.68 5.40
C SER A 240 -27.99 4.06 6.89
N ALA A 241 -26.86 3.77 7.56
CA ALA A 241 -26.68 3.94 9.00
C ALA A 241 -25.97 5.24 9.40
N VAL A 242 -25.23 5.87 8.47
CA VAL A 242 -24.54 7.15 8.70
C VAL A 242 -25.34 8.32 8.14
N SER A 243 -25.16 9.50 8.74
CA SER A 243 -25.73 10.78 8.28
C SER A 243 -24.69 11.67 7.58
N LEU A 244 -23.56 11.10 7.14
CA LEU A 244 -22.51 11.81 6.42
C LEU A 244 -23.00 12.30 5.06
N ASP A 245 -22.37 13.38 4.57
CA ASP A 245 -22.48 13.78 3.18
C ASP A 245 -22.06 12.60 2.27
N PRO A 246 -22.86 12.24 1.23
CA PRO A 246 -22.56 11.09 0.38
C PRO A 246 -21.21 11.18 -0.33
N ASP A 247 -20.79 12.38 -0.74
CA ASP A 247 -19.50 12.56 -1.42
C ASP A 247 -18.34 12.38 -0.42
N LEU A 248 -18.53 12.80 0.84
CA LEU A 248 -17.55 12.52 1.91
C LEU A 248 -17.48 11.02 2.22
N LEU A 249 -18.62 10.32 2.31
CA LEU A 249 -18.62 8.88 2.52
C LEU A 249 -17.90 8.14 1.38
N ASP A 250 -18.15 8.55 0.12
CA ASP A 250 -17.46 8.01 -1.04
C ASP A 250 -15.95 8.27 -0.97
N VAL A 251 -15.49 9.43 -0.48
CA VAL A 251 -14.05 9.68 -0.26
C VAL A 251 -13.47 8.71 0.76
N LEU A 252 -14.14 8.57 1.91
CA LEU A 252 -13.64 7.77 3.03
C LEU A 252 -13.62 6.28 2.68
N VAL A 253 -14.58 5.79 1.88
CA VAL A 253 -14.65 4.38 1.49
C VAL A 253 -13.93 4.13 0.17
N HIS A 254 -14.34 4.79 -0.91
CA HIS A 254 -13.83 4.51 -2.25
C HIS A 254 -12.36 4.90 -2.41
N GLY A 255 -11.87 5.87 -1.64
CA GLY A 255 -10.46 6.27 -1.63
C GLY A 255 -9.50 5.15 -1.23
N PHE A 256 -9.97 4.19 -0.43
CA PHE A 256 -9.16 3.07 0.07
C PHE A 256 -9.42 1.75 -0.65
N ILE A 257 -10.70 1.41 -0.87
CA ILE A 257 -11.09 0.08 -1.35
C ILE A 257 -11.78 0.10 -2.72
N GLY A 258 -11.88 1.27 -3.36
CA GLY A 258 -12.68 1.43 -4.58
C GLY A 258 -14.18 1.41 -4.32
N ASP A 259 -14.99 1.44 -5.38
CA ASP A 259 -16.45 1.47 -5.30
C ASP A 259 -17.03 0.07 -4.96
N PRO A 260 -17.59 -0.13 -3.75
CA PRO A 260 -18.15 -1.41 -3.31
C PRO A 260 -19.30 -1.93 -4.17
N THR A 261 -19.92 -1.07 -4.98
CA THR A 261 -21.14 -1.38 -5.75
C THR A 261 -20.85 -1.87 -7.17
N ARG A 262 -19.60 -1.78 -7.65
CA ARG A 262 -19.24 -2.22 -9.01
C ARG A 262 -19.02 -3.72 -9.13
N GLY A 263 -19.19 -4.47 -8.04
CA GLY A 263 -18.96 -5.90 -7.99
C GLY A 263 -17.47 -6.28 -8.06
N VAL A 264 -17.22 -7.56 -7.86
CA VAL A 264 -15.88 -8.13 -7.70
C VAL A 264 -14.99 -7.91 -8.91
N SER A 265 -15.52 -8.07 -10.13
CA SER A 265 -14.71 -7.95 -11.35
C SER A 265 -14.15 -6.53 -11.55
N ALA A 266 -14.87 -5.51 -11.06
CA ALA A 266 -14.41 -4.13 -11.07
C ALA A 266 -13.48 -3.80 -9.88
N GLN A 267 -13.61 -4.50 -8.76
CA GLN A 267 -12.77 -4.33 -7.56
C GLN A 267 -11.47 -5.14 -7.63
N SER A 268 -11.47 -6.24 -8.38
CA SER A 268 -10.34 -7.15 -8.51
C SER A 268 -10.21 -7.63 -9.96
N ALA A 269 -9.78 -6.73 -10.83
CA ALA A 269 -9.37 -7.07 -12.21
C ALA A 269 -8.34 -8.23 -12.19
N PHE A 270 -7.46 -8.23 -11.20
CA PHE A 270 -6.52 -9.32 -10.97
C PHE A 270 -7.22 -10.68 -10.78
N ALA A 271 -8.29 -10.73 -9.99
CA ALA A 271 -8.98 -12.00 -9.78
C ALA A 271 -9.69 -12.49 -11.05
N ALA A 272 -10.34 -11.58 -11.77
CA ALA A 272 -10.98 -11.89 -13.05
C ALA A 272 -9.97 -12.40 -14.09
N GLU A 273 -8.78 -11.79 -14.17
CA GLU A 273 -7.70 -12.20 -15.08
C GLU A 273 -7.16 -13.61 -14.74
N ILE A 274 -7.06 -13.98 -13.45
CA ILE A 274 -6.68 -15.34 -13.05
C ILE A 274 -7.75 -16.35 -13.49
N LEU A 275 -9.04 -16.04 -13.31
CA LEU A 275 -10.12 -16.93 -13.74
C LEU A 275 -10.10 -17.16 -15.24
N GLU A 276 -10.03 -16.08 -16.03
CA GLU A 276 -10.01 -16.16 -17.49
C GLU A 276 -8.80 -16.96 -18.00
N LEU A 277 -7.62 -16.70 -17.43
CA LEU A 277 -6.41 -17.44 -17.76
C LEU A 277 -6.53 -18.93 -17.41
N THR A 278 -7.08 -19.24 -16.24
CA THR A 278 -7.21 -20.64 -15.81
C THR A 278 -8.21 -21.41 -16.65
N GLU A 279 -9.38 -20.83 -16.92
CA GLU A 279 -10.39 -21.45 -17.79
C GLU A 279 -9.86 -21.64 -19.21
N SER A 280 -9.12 -20.67 -19.74
CA SER A 280 -8.49 -20.79 -21.06
C SER A 280 -7.44 -21.89 -21.12
N LEU A 281 -6.62 -22.02 -20.08
CA LEU A 281 -5.60 -23.06 -20.00
C LEU A 281 -6.23 -24.46 -19.83
N LEU A 282 -7.21 -24.61 -18.93
CA LEU A 282 -7.95 -25.86 -18.75
C LEU A 282 -8.65 -26.26 -20.04
N GLY A 283 -9.31 -25.31 -20.72
CA GLY A 283 -9.97 -25.57 -22.00
C GLY A 283 -9.00 -26.10 -23.06
N LEU A 284 -7.76 -25.61 -23.09
CA LEU A 284 -6.73 -26.09 -24.03
C LEU A 284 -6.17 -27.46 -23.63
N LEU A 285 -5.91 -27.69 -22.33
CA LEU A 285 -5.34 -28.94 -21.83
C LEU A 285 -6.31 -30.11 -21.85
N GLU A 286 -7.61 -29.83 -21.72
CA GLU A 286 -8.69 -30.82 -21.72
C GLU A 286 -9.32 -31.03 -23.11
N ASP A 287 -8.96 -30.23 -24.13
CA ASP A 287 -9.49 -30.40 -25.48
C ASP A 287 -8.95 -31.72 -26.08
N PRO A 288 -9.82 -32.73 -26.34
CA PRO A 288 -9.39 -34.01 -26.89
C PRO A 288 -8.83 -33.88 -28.32
N THR A 289 -9.03 -32.75 -28.99
CA THR A 289 -8.51 -32.45 -30.32
C THR A 289 -7.14 -31.74 -30.30
N SER A 290 -6.65 -31.36 -29.11
CA SER A 290 -5.36 -30.70 -28.89
C SER A 290 -4.41 -31.58 -28.06
N PRO A 291 -3.95 -32.73 -28.60
CA PRO A 291 -3.05 -33.61 -27.88
C PRO A 291 -1.73 -32.91 -27.55
N TRP A 292 -1.22 -33.18 -26.36
CA TRP A 292 0.01 -32.60 -25.84
C TRP A 292 0.78 -33.64 -25.02
N GLN A 293 2.06 -33.35 -24.79
CA GLN A 293 2.97 -34.16 -23.98
C GLN A 293 3.81 -33.26 -23.09
N LEU A 294 4.11 -33.74 -21.88
CA LEU A 294 5.08 -33.08 -21.01
C LEU A 294 6.52 -33.39 -21.49
N GLN A 295 7.30 -32.35 -21.73
CA GLN A 295 8.72 -32.40 -22.08
C GLN A 295 9.57 -31.70 -20.99
N PRO A 296 10.90 -31.93 -20.94
CA PRO A 296 11.78 -31.27 -19.98
C PRO A 296 11.70 -29.74 -20.00
N GLU A 297 11.41 -29.16 -21.16
CA GLU A 297 11.23 -27.73 -21.42
C GLU A 297 9.81 -27.20 -21.18
N GLY A 298 8.82 -28.08 -20.92
CA GLY A 298 7.43 -27.69 -20.70
C GLY A 298 6.40 -28.54 -21.45
N ILE A 299 5.16 -28.06 -21.50
CA ILE A 299 4.09 -28.68 -22.27
C ILE A 299 4.30 -28.42 -23.76
N ARG A 300 4.26 -29.50 -24.55
CA ARG A 300 4.33 -29.47 -26.01
C ARG A 300 3.05 -30.02 -26.62
N PHE A 301 2.35 -29.19 -27.37
CA PHE A 301 1.21 -29.57 -28.19
C PHE A 301 1.66 -30.09 -29.57
N ASP A 302 0.88 -31.01 -30.12
CA ASP A 302 1.13 -31.58 -31.45
C ASP A 302 0.84 -30.57 -32.57
N HIS A 303 -0.17 -29.70 -32.39
CA HIS A 303 -0.51 -28.63 -33.33
C HIS A 303 0.18 -27.31 -32.98
N ASP A 304 0.76 -26.66 -33.99
CA ASP A 304 1.45 -25.38 -33.81
C ASP A 304 0.50 -24.24 -33.36
N SER A 305 -0.78 -24.30 -33.72
CA SER A 305 -1.80 -23.34 -33.25
C SER A 305 -1.99 -23.41 -31.75
N ASP A 306 -2.07 -24.62 -31.22
CA ASP A 306 -2.37 -24.90 -29.81
C ASP A 306 -1.13 -24.59 -28.98
N GLN A 307 0.06 -24.93 -29.50
CA GLN A 307 1.33 -24.50 -28.91
C GLN A 307 1.42 -22.97 -28.84
N ALA A 308 1.05 -22.26 -29.90
CA ALA A 308 1.10 -20.80 -29.91
C ALA A 308 0.12 -20.19 -28.90
N GLN A 309 -1.08 -20.75 -28.78
CA GLN A 309 -2.07 -20.34 -27.76
C GLN A 309 -1.55 -20.60 -26.35
N PHE A 310 -0.98 -21.78 -26.08
CA PHE A 310 -0.36 -22.10 -24.79
C PHE A 310 0.74 -21.10 -24.43
N MET A 311 1.63 -20.76 -25.38
CA MET A 311 2.69 -19.78 -25.14
C MET A 311 2.15 -18.37 -24.85
N GLN A 312 1.02 -17.98 -25.45
CA GLN A 312 0.36 -16.71 -25.12
C GLN A 312 -0.17 -16.71 -23.69
N LEU A 313 -0.83 -17.80 -23.28
CA LEU A 313 -1.33 -17.98 -21.91
C LEU A 313 -0.18 -17.99 -20.90
N ALA A 314 0.90 -18.73 -21.17
CA ALA A 314 2.10 -18.78 -20.33
C ALA A 314 2.73 -17.39 -20.14
N ASN A 315 2.85 -16.60 -21.22
CA ASN A 315 3.35 -15.24 -21.15
C ASN A 315 2.40 -14.30 -20.39
N HIS A 316 1.09 -14.49 -20.53
CA HIS A 316 0.10 -13.75 -19.75
C HIS A 316 0.24 -14.06 -18.26
N PHE A 317 0.35 -15.33 -17.90
CA PHE A 317 0.59 -15.77 -16.52
C PHE A 317 1.88 -15.16 -15.94
N ALA A 318 3.00 -15.19 -16.68
CA ALA A 318 4.25 -14.60 -16.22
C ALA A 318 4.13 -13.09 -15.96
N LYS A 319 3.37 -12.37 -16.80
CA LYS A 319 3.05 -10.95 -16.57
C LYS A 319 2.14 -10.75 -15.37
N LEU A 320 1.20 -11.66 -15.12
CA LEU A 320 0.34 -11.65 -13.95
C LEU A 320 1.14 -11.90 -12.68
N GLU A 321 2.04 -12.88 -12.64
CA GLU A 321 2.94 -13.13 -11.50
C GLU A 321 3.86 -11.94 -11.22
N TYR A 322 4.46 -11.38 -12.27
CA TYR A 322 5.29 -10.18 -12.15
C TYR A 322 4.48 -8.98 -11.63
N ARG A 323 3.25 -8.80 -12.12
CA ARG A 323 2.33 -7.79 -11.57
C ARG A 323 1.95 -8.11 -10.14
N ALA A 324 1.58 -9.34 -9.78
CA ALA A 324 1.23 -9.70 -8.42
C ALA A 324 2.36 -9.36 -7.44
N GLY A 325 3.61 -9.57 -7.84
CA GLY A 325 4.79 -9.15 -7.08
C GLY A 325 4.95 -7.62 -6.97
N ASN A 326 4.68 -6.86 -8.05
CA ASN A 326 4.96 -5.43 -8.15
C ASN A 326 3.79 -4.46 -7.92
N SER A 327 2.58 -4.79 -8.36
CA SER A 327 1.36 -3.98 -8.19
C SER A 327 1.03 -3.80 -6.72
N HIS A 328 1.45 -4.76 -5.90
CA HIS A 328 1.27 -4.73 -4.47
C HIS A 328 2.29 -3.76 -3.82
N GLN A 329 3.56 -3.73 -4.25
CA GLN A 329 4.49 -2.64 -3.91
C GLN A 329 4.03 -1.26 -4.40
N GLN A 330 3.46 -1.18 -5.60
CA GLN A 330 3.01 0.08 -6.23
C GLN A 330 1.69 0.62 -5.68
N PHE A 331 0.80 -0.24 -5.17
CA PHE A 331 -0.43 0.16 -4.49
C PHE A 331 -0.08 0.75 -3.13
N TRP A 332 0.79 0.10 -2.35
CA TRP A 332 1.18 0.58 -1.02
C TRP A 332 2.16 1.75 -1.02
N SER A 333 3.02 1.87 -2.04
CA SER A 333 3.84 3.07 -2.22
C SER A 333 3.01 4.34 -2.40
N ARG A 334 1.70 4.23 -2.67
CA ARG A 334 0.77 5.37 -2.74
C ARG A 334 0.20 5.79 -1.39
N PHE A 335 0.28 4.94 -0.38
CA PHE A 335 -0.25 5.26 0.96
C PHE A 335 0.88 5.45 1.98
N VAL A 336 2.07 4.90 1.72
CA VAL A 336 3.20 4.93 2.64
C VAL A 336 4.51 5.06 1.88
N ASP A 337 5.25 6.14 2.12
CA ASP A 337 6.71 6.15 1.92
C ASP A 337 7.35 5.36 3.09
N TYR A 338 7.08 4.05 3.16
CA TYR A 338 7.85 3.14 3.99
C TYR A 338 9.00 2.59 3.15
N ARG A 339 10.11 3.33 3.13
CA ARG A 339 11.42 2.68 3.00
C ARG A 339 12.11 2.72 4.36
N PRO A 340 12.67 1.60 4.83
CA PRO A 340 13.57 1.59 5.98
C PRO A 340 14.80 2.45 5.75
#